data_AF-A0AB39RA81-F1
#
_entry.id   AF-A0AB39RA81-F1
#
_cell.length_a   1.000
_cell.length_b   1.000
_cell.length_c   1.000
_cell.angle_alpha   90.00
_cell.angle_beta   90.00
_cell.angle_gamma   90.00
#
_symmetry.space_group_name_H-M   'P 1'
#
loop_
_entity.id
_entity.type
_entity.pdbx_description
1 polymer ?
#
loop_
_entity_poly.entity_id
_entity_poly.type
_entity_poly.pdbx_seq_one_letter_code
_entity_poly.pdbx_strand_id
1 'polypeptide(L)'
;MRGTAFTETMLGTVRLDAETRERRIRLDLRAEADAVLRPHRTTVARLTGRVRIAGFADAPCAEGELEVSPLARRRIRYQLAFTADGRGLTLDGWKSVTACRPVESMTVLPFTLYEGDARVGEGVLRFPLATGLAPFLLSFRFPRRESGAEHFAPRWSGAPGRTEVWYTTLTDPESGTGLWLHHEVTAPADGSEPFAHGWVAAFPRGGAVRHARFGPVPWTRPADGFTGDNVTATPGQLRGNTGDFHWKLTERPQEAPLFTFPRWSWRRPLLPAAQMLPAARATYEGEFSYGEQTLTLRGAPGASARIYGHGNAHRWTWLHAELGGGDVLEIVAAVSTRPGLRRLPPLVFLRLRRGGRTWPRRAERSAVGLLGVGRFRAVFGLPKWTVTGRTALRRIRVEVDQPAERTLTLEYRDPDGARAVCRNSESADAHVVLERWWGRWRPEASWLLDGTAHAEAGER
;
A
#
# COMPACT_ATOMS: atom_id res chain seq x y z
N MET A 1 -16.11 9.11 6.27
CA MET A 1 -16.00 10.09 7.40
C MET A 1 -14.54 10.47 7.63
N ARG A 2 -14.18 11.37 8.57
CA ARG A 2 -12.76 11.66 8.91
C ARG A 2 -12.37 10.96 10.21
N GLY A 3 -11.20 10.32 10.20
CA GLY A 3 -10.58 9.72 11.39
C GLY A 3 -9.50 10.61 12.00
N THR A 4 -8.76 10.09 12.97
CA THR A 4 -7.56 10.73 13.54
C THR A 4 -6.37 9.77 13.45
N ALA A 5 -5.20 10.28 13.09
CA ALA A 5 -3.95 9.54 13.20
C ALA A 5 -2.85 10.42 13.77
N PHE A 6 -2.02 9.89 14.66
CA PHE A 6 -0.87 10.61 15.22
C PHE A 6 0.21 9.61 15.67
N THR A 7 1.41 10.12 15.94
CA THR A 7 2.53 9.33 16.47
C THR A 7 2.94 9.86 17.83
N GLU A 8 3.19 8.97 18.78
CA GLU A 8 3.61 9.29 20.15
C GLU A 8 4.87 8.50 20.50
N THR A 9 5.85 9.19 21.11
CA THR A 9 7.01 8.54 21.71
C THR A 9 6.93 8.71 23.23
N MET A 10 7.11 7.63 23.97
CA MET A 10 7.21 7.65 25.42
C MET A 10 8.50 6.96 25.90
N LEU A 11 9.07 7.47 26.98
CA LEU A 11 10.33 7.01 27.57
C LEU A 11 10.14 6.75 29.05
N GLY A 12 10.73 5.70 29.59
CA GLY A 12 10.48 5.33 30.97
C GLY A 12 11.42 4.28 31.50
N THR A 13 11.03 3.75 32.65
CA THR A 13 11.67 2.59 33.26
C THR A 13 10.64 1.49 33.55
N VAL A 14 11.11 0.26 33.57
CA VAL A 14 10.35 -0.93 33.91
C VAL A 14 11.18 -1.80 34.86
N ARG A 15 10.54 -2.34 35.88
CA ARG A 15 11.09 -3.34 36.79
C ARG A 15 10.39 -4.66 36.51
N LEU A 16 11.15 -5.67 36.09
CA LEU A 16 10.64 -7.02 35.90
C LEU A 16 10.62 -7.72 37.25
N ASP A 17 9.56 -8.47 37.56
CA ASP A 17 9.39 -9.04 38.90
C ASP A 17 10.48 -10.09 39.25
N ALA A 18 11.10 -10.71 38.24
CA ALA A 18 12.24 -11.61 38.39
C ALA A 18 13.61 -10.89 38.58
N GLU A 19 13.65 -9.56 38.53
CA GLU A 19 14.88 -8.77 38.60
C GLU A 19 14.78 -7.65 39.64
N THR A 20 15.91 -7.35 40.30
CA THR A 20 16.01 -6.21 41.22
C THR A 20 16.33 -4.89 40.52
N ARG A 21 16.75 -4.92 39.25
CA ARG A 21 17.17 -3.74 38.48
C ARG A 21 16.03 -3.16 37.65
N GLU A 22 16.03 -1.83 37.52
CA GLU A 22 15.21 -1.15 36.52
C GLU A 22 15.87 -1.18 35.13
N ARG A 23 15.05 -1.33 34.10
CA ARG A 23 15.46 -1.28 32.70
C ARG A 23 14.82 -0.08 32.03
N ARG A 24 15.55 0.56 31.10
CA ARG A 24 14.98 1.63 30.26
C ARG A 24 14.01 1.04 29.27
N ILE A 25 12.83 1.67 29.15
CA ILE A 25 11.81 1.32 28.15
C ILE A 25 11.53 2.53 27.24
N ARG A 26 11.34 2.26 25.95
CA ARG A 26 10.92 3.24 24.94
C ARG A 26 9.78 2.66 24.10
N LEU A 27 8.71 3.44 23.97
CA LEU A 27 7.63 3.19 23.04
C LEU A 27 7.69 4.21 21.90
N ASP A 28 7.65 3.72 20.66
CA ASP A 28 7.43 4.53 19.46
C ASP A 28 6.14 4.04 18.79
N LEU A 29 5.04 4.76 19.01
CA LEU A 29 3.70 4.32 18.67
C LEU A 29 3.07 5.21 17.60
N ARG A 30 2.18 4.60 16.81
CA ARG A 30 1.25 5.25 15.90
C ARG A 30 -0.16 4.86 16.34
N ALA A 31 -1.01 5.86 16.55
CA ALA A 31 -2.41 5.68 16.90
C ALA A 31 -3.30 6.05 15.71
N GLU A 32 -4.33 5.23 15.44
CA GLU A 32 -5.30 5.46 14.36
C GLU A 32 -6.74 5.19 14.83
N ALA A 33 -7.57 6.23 14.83
CA ALA A 33 -8.99 6.16 15.20
C ALA A 33 -9.91 6.37 13.98
N ASP A 34 -11.04 5.67 13.95
CA ASP A 34 -12.11 5.83 12.95
C ASP A 34 -12.79 7.20 12.99
N ALA A 35 -12.76 7.84 14.15
CA ALA A 35 -13.37 9.14 14.39
C ALA A 35 -12.33 10.23 14.62
N VAL A 36 -12.77 11.48 14.44
CA VAL A 36 -12.05 12.64 14.95
C VAL A 36 -12.04 12.58 16.48
N LEU A 37 -10.85 12.61 17.08
CA LEU A 37 -10.69 12.66 18.53
C LEU A 37 -11.36 13.93 19.06
N ARG A 38 -12.32 13.75 19.97
CA ARG A 38 -13.04 14.83 20.62
C ARG A 38 -12.89 14.67 22.13
N PRO A 39 -12.41 15.69 22.88
CA PRO A 39 -12.16 15.56 24.31
C PRO A 39 -13.37 15.10 25.14
N HIS A 40 -14.59 15.45 24.69
CA HIS A 40 -15.85 15.12 25.37
C HIS A 40 -16.40 13.72 25.03
N ARG A 41 -15.74 12.94 24.16
CA ARG A 41 -16.17 11.58 23.79
C ARG A 41 -15.09 10.56 24.11
N THR A 42 -15.50 9.32 24.34
CA THR A 42 -14.59 8.17 24.31
C THR A 42 -14.31 7.81 22.85
N THR A 43 -13.03 7.68 22.51
CA THR A 43 -12.60 7.22 21.18
C THR A 43 -11.59 6.10 21.37
N VAL A 44 -11.83 4.97 20.72
CA VAL A 44 -10.85 3.88 20.63
C VAL A 44 -10.03 4.08 19.36
N ALA A 45 -8.73 3.91 19.48
CA ALA A 45 -7.76 3.98 18.39
C ALA A 45 -6.92 2.70 18.39
N ARG A 46 -6.64 2.17 17.20
CA ARG A 46 -5.66 1.09 17.04
C ARG A 46 -4.27 1.65 17.24
N LEU A 47 -3.43 0.94 17.99
CA LEU A 47 -2.01 1.21 18.17
C LEU A 47 -1.17 0.23 17.36
N THR A 48 -0.16 0.75 16.68
CA THR A 48 0.94 -0.05 16.14
C THR A 48 2.28 0.65 16.45
N GLY A 49 3.37 -0.10 16.59
CA GLY A 49 4.66 0.52 16.84
C GLY A 49 5.76 -0.42 17.30
N ARG A 50 6.81 0.17 17.88
CA ARG A 50 7.97 -0.57 18.39
C ARG A 50 8.12 -0.38 19.89
N VAL A 51 8.33 -1.49 20.59
CA VAL A 51 8.61 -1.54 22.03
C VAL A 51 10.08 -1.92 22.22
N ARG A 52 10.84 -1.10 22.94
CA ARG A 52 12.23 -1.42 23.30
C ARG A 52 12.38 -1.43 24.80
N ILE A 53 12.79 -2.55 25.36
CA ILE A 53 13.18 -2.71 26.77
C ILE A 53 14.65 -3.11 26.78
N ALA A 54 15.50 -2.25 27.34
CA ALA A 54 16.95 -2.41 27.27
C ALA A 54 17.40 -3.78 27.81
N GLY A 55 18.07 -4.55 26.94
CA GLY A 55 18.59 -5.89 27.24
C GLY A 55 17.52 -6.95 27.53
N PHE A 56 16.29 -6.74 27.07
CA PHE A 56 15.17 -7.67 27.28
C PHE A 56 14.28 -7.83 26.04
N ALA A 57 13.94 -6.74 25.35
CA ALA A 57 13.07 -6.81 24.17
C ALA A 57 13.39 -5.71 23.17
N ASP A 58 13.37 -6.04 21.89
CA ASP A 58 13.34 -5.07 20.80
C ASP A 58 12.29 -5.54 19.78
N ALA A 59 11.02 -5.23 20.06
CA ALA A 59 9.87 -5.74 19.33
C ALA A 59 9.43 -4.71 18.28
N PRO A 60 9.70 -4.91 16.98
CA PRO A 60 9.38 -3.95 15.93
C PRO A 60 7.88 -3.91 15.57
N CYS A 61 7.12 -4.93 15.95
CA CYS A 61 5.72 -5.13 15.57
C CYS A 61 4.82 -5.29 16.81
N ALA A 62 4.72 -4.23 17.61
CA ALA A 62 3.76 -4.16 18.71
C ALA A 62 2.40 -3.65 18.20
N GLU A 63 1.31 -4.23 18.67
CA GLU A 63 -0.06 -3.89 18.27
C GLU A 63 -0.98 -3.81 19.48
N GLY A 64 -2.04 -3.01 19.40
CA GLY A 64 -3.05 -2.99 20.45
C GLY A 64 -4.02 -1.83 20.33
N GLU A 65 -4.49 -1.32 21.46
CA GLU A 65 -5.55 -0.32 21.53
C GLU A 65 -5.22 0.83 22.47
N LEU A 66 -5.68 2.01 22.08
CA LEU A 66 -5.66 3.24 22.84
C LEU A 66 -7.10 3.71 23.03
N GLU A 67 -7.59 3.71 24.26
CA GLU A 67 -8.85 4.35 24.61
C GLU A 67 -8.57 5.77 25.10
N VAL A 68 -9.08 6.77 24.38
CA VAL A 68 -8.96 8.19 24.74
C VAL A 68 -10.31 8.69 25.26
N SER A 69 -10.41 8.94 26.58
CA SER A 69 -11.62 9.46 27.22
C SER A 69 -11.29 10.49 28.32
N PRO A 70 -10.71 11.65 27.95
CA PRO A 70 -10.14 12.59 28.92
C PRO A 70 -11.19 13.33 29.76
N LEU A 71 -12.40 13.55 29.24
CA LEU A 71 -13.48 14.19 30.01
C LEU A 71 -14.52 13.18 30.52
N ALA A 72 -14.92 12.20 29.69
CA ALA A 72 -16.02 11.31 30.03
C ALA A 72 -15.62 10.26 31.09
N ARG A 73 -14.42 9.67 30.97
CA ARG A 73 -13.88 8.69 31.94
C ARG A 73 -12.64 9.19 32.68
N ARG A 74 -12.17 10.41 32.39
CA ARG A 74 -10.92 10.97 32.94
C ARG A 74 -9.73 10.02 32.78
N ARG A 75 -9.68 9.29 31.65
CA ARG A 75 -8.70 8.21 31.44
C ARG A 75 -8.23 8.14 29.99
N ILE A 76 -6.95 7.82 29.83
CA ILE A 76 -6.36 7.41 28.55
C ILE A 76 -5.69 6.05 28.76
N ARG A 77 -6.28 4.95 28.28
CA ARG A 77 -5.79 3.58 28.49
C ARG A 77 -5.01 3.09 27.28
N TYR A 78 -3.86 2.47 27.52
CA TYR A 78 -3.00 1.82 26.54
C TYR A 78 -2.98 0.33 26.83
N GLN A 79 -3.28 -0.48 25.82
CA GLN A 79 -3.09 -1.93 25.88
C GLN A 79 -2.30 -2.34 24.63
N LEU A 80 -1.13 -2.96 24.81
CA LEU A 80 -0.21 -3.28 23.71
C LEU A 80 0.33 -4.70 23.87
N ALA A 81 0.11 -5.54 22.86
CA ALA A 81 0.73 -6.84 22.72
C ALA A 81 2.04 -6.72 21.92
N PHE A 82 3.08 -7.42 22.35
CA PHE A 82 4.37 -7.52 21.66
C PHE A 82 5.11 -8.80 22.07
N THR A 83 6.10 -9.21 21.28
CA THR A 83 6.89 -10.42 21.56
C THR A 83 8.28 -10.07 22.10
N ALA A 84 8.73 -10.78 23.13
CA ALA A 84 10.08 -10.70 23.68
C ALA A 84 10.67 -12.12 23.82
N ASP A 85 11.77 -12.40 23.12
CA ASP A 85 12.40 -13.73 23.09
C ASP A 85 11.41 -14.89 22.84
N GLY A 86 10.51 -14.72 21.86
CA GLY A 86 9.48 -15.71 21.52
C GLY A 86 8.26 -15.74 22.46
N ARG A 87 8.27 -14.99 23.57
CA ARG A 87 7.15 -14.91 24.53
C ARG A 87 6.22 -13.76 24.19
N GLY A 88 4.91 -14.00 24.28
CA GLY A 88 3.87 -12.99 24.08
C GLY A 88 3.63 -12.19 25.36
N LEU A 89 3.91 -10.88 25.32
CA LEU A 89 3.72 -9.97 26.44
C LEU A 89 2.64 -8.93 26.14
N THR A 90 1.91 -8.53 27.18
CA THR A 90 0.93 -7.43 27.12
C THR A 90 1.32 -6.33 28.10
N LEU A 91 1.44 -5.10 27.60
CA LEU A 91 1.54 -3.88 28.41
C LEU A 91 0.13 -3.29 28.56
N ASP A 92 -0.36 -3.16 29.79
CA ASP A 92 -1.61 -2.44 30.11
C ASP A 92 -1.31 -1.30 31.09
N GLY A 93 -1.73 -0.09 30.74
CA GLY A 93 -1.50 1.10 31.54
C GLY A 93 -2.52 2.19 31.25
N TRP A 94 -2.64 3.16 32.13
CA TRP A 94 -3.49 4.32 31.85
C TRP A 94 -3.01 5.62 32.49
N LYS A 95 -3.26 6.72 31.78
CA LYS A 95 -3.12 8.08 32.29
C LYS A 95 -4.43 8.49 32.96
N SER A 96 -4.36 8.94 34.22
CA SER A 96 -5.52 9.45 34.98
C SER A 96 -5.62 10.96 34.80
N VAL A 97 -6.52 11.41 33.92
CA VAL A 97 -6.62 12.81 33.48
C VAL A 97 -7.28 13.67 34.57
N THR A 98 -6.59 14.72 35.00
CA THR A 98 -7.13 15.67 36.01
C THR A 98 -6.77 17.11 35.69
N ALA A 99 -7.73 18.01 35.91
CA ALA A 99 -7.53 19.45 35.75
C ALA A 99 -6.60 20.04 36.83
N CYS A 100 -6.45 19.38 37.98
CA CYS A 100 -5.60 19.85 39.07
C CYS A 100 -4.10 19.75 38.74
N ARG A 101 -3.72 18.78 37.90
CA ARG A 101 -2.34 18.56 37.44
C ARG A 101 -2.33 18.25 35.94
N PRO A 102 -2.63 19.24 35.09
CA PRO A 102 -2.95 19.01 33.68
C PRO A 102 -1.74 18.49 32.88
N VAL A 103 -0.52 18.85 33.29
CA VAL A 103 0.71 18.40 32.62
C VAL A 103 1.06 16.97 33.02
N GLU A 104 1.18 16.71 34.32
CA GLU A 104 1.54 15.38 34.85
C GLU A 104 0.53 14.31 34.41
N SER A 105 -0.76 14.60 34.57
CA SER A 105 -1.85 13.68 34.21
C SER A 105 -1.95 13.33 32.72
N MET A 106 -1.36 14.15 31.85
CA MET A 106 -1.35 13.93 30.40
C MET A 106 -0.04 13.30 29.90
N THR A 107 0.98 13.23 30.74
CA THR A 107 2.34 12.84 30.33
C THR A 107 2.89 11.64 31.06
N VAL A 108 2.35 11.26 32.21
CA VAL A 108 2.78 10.09 32.98
C VAL A 108 1.83 8.92 32.75
N LEU A 109 2.38 7.79 32.33
CA LEU A 109 1.69 6.53 32.08
C LEU A 109 2.28 5.43 32.97
N PRO A 110 1.70 5.15 34.14
CA PRO A 110 1.97 3.90 34.85
C PRO A 110 1.42 2.72 34.04
N PHE A 111 2.15 1.61 34.05
CA PHE A 111 1.75 0.39 33.34
C PHE A 111 2.24 -0.88 34.06
N THR A 112 1.60 -1.99 33.72
CA THR A 112 1.95 -3.35 34.14
C THR A 112 2.22 -4.20 32.90
N LEU A 113 3.19 -5.10 32.99
CA LEU A 113 3.46 -6.13 31.98
C LEU A 113 2.87 -7.47 32.41
N TYR A 114 2.26 -8.16 31.47
CA TYR A 114 1.66 -9.47 31.65
C TYR A 114 2.18 -10.48 30.62
N GLU A 115 2.32 -11.73 31.05
CA GLU A 115 2.49 -12.90 30.20
C GLU A 115 1.26 -13.80 30.43
N GLY A 116 0.35 -13.84 29.45
CA GLY A 116 -1.02 -14.33 29.70
C GLY A 116 -1.70 -13.46 30.77
N ASP A 117 -2.19 -14.09 31.84
CA ASP A 117 -2.79 -13.40 32.99
C ASP A 117 -1.78 -13.13 34.13
N ALA A 118 -0.54 -13.63 34.01
CA ALA A 118 0.47 -13.48 35.05
C ALA A 118 1.18 -12.13 34.91
N ARG A 119 1.23 -11.36 35.99
CA ARG A 119 2.05 -10.15 36.05
C ARG A 119 3.53 -10.53 36.04
N VAL A 120 4.32 -9.88 35.19
CA VAL A 120 5.77 -10.09 35.05
C VAL A 120 6.61 -8.83 35.29
N GLY A 121 5.96 -7.67 35.48
CA GLY A 121 6.66 -6.44 35.83
C GLY A 121 5.75 -5.22 35.84
N GLU A 122 6.29 -4.10 36.30
CA GLU A 122 5.60 -2.80 36.34
C GLU A 122 6.55 -1.66 36.00
N GLY A 123 6.02 -0.54 35.52
CA GLY A 123 6.86 0.58 35.16
C GLY A 123 6.09 1.88 34.97
N VAL A 124 6.86 2.92 34.64
CA VAL A 124 6.32 4.24 34.36
C VAL A 124 6.95 4.79 33.09
N LEU A 125 6.09 5.13 32.14
CA LEU A 125 6.42 5.84 30.92
C LEU A 125 6.09 7.33 31.07
N ARG A 126 6.90 8.18 30.45
CA ARG A 126 6.72 9.62 30.41
C ARG A 126 6.82 10.12 28.97
N PHE A 127 5.89 10.99 28.60
CA PHE A 127 5.96 11.75 27.36
C PHE A 127 7.01 12.87 27.50
N PRO A 128 8.07 12.90 26.68
CA PRO A 128 9.15 13.87 26.84
C PRO A 128 8.72 15.23 26.28
N LEU A 129 8.00 16.05 27.07
CA LEU A 129 7.40 17.32 26.62
C LEU A 129 8.37 18.23 25.85
N ALA A 130 9.56 18.47 26.40
CA ALA A 130 10.54 19.41 25.86
C ALA A 130 10.96 19.06 24.42
N THR A 131 11.09 17.78 24.10
CA THR A 131 11.58 17.31 22.79
C THR A 131 10.49 16.67 21.93
N GLY A 132 9.41 16.21 22.55
CA GLY A 132 8.36 15.39 21.94
C GLY A 132 7.10 16.15 21.58
N LEU A 133 6.79 17.27 22.22
CA LEU A 133 5.51 17.98 22.02
C LEU A 133 5.34 18.49 20.59
N ALA A 134 6.34 19.20 20.05
CA ALA A 134 6.26 19.73 18.70
C ALA A 134 6.16 18.61 17.63
N PRO A 135 7.01 17.56 17.63
CA PRO A 135 6.83 16.40 16.75
C PRO A 135 5.48 15.72 16.87
N PHE A 136 4.97 15.55 18.10
CA PHE A 136 3.67 14.95 18.38
C PHE A 136 2.53 15.76 17.76
N LEU A 137 2.45 17.07 18.05
CA LEU A 137 1.41 17.94 17.47
C LEU A 137 1.51 18.00 15.94
N LEU A 138 2.74 18.08 15.41
CA LEU A 138 2.98 18.06 13.98
C LEU A 138 2.65 16.71 13.33
N SER A 139 2.47 15.64 14.11
CA SER A 139 2.08 14.33 13.61
C SER A 139 0.58 14.18 13.37
N PHE A 140 -0.28 14.97 14.03
CA PHE A 140 -1.74 14.83 13.95
C PHE A 140 -2.29 14.97 12.53
N ARG A 141 -3.07 13.99 12.09
CA ARG A 141 -3.74 13.96 10.79
C ARG A 141 -5.21 13.61 10.95
N PHE A 142 -6.00 14.10 10.01
CA PHE A 142 -7.43 13.82 9.90
C PHE A 142 -7.77 13.21 8.54
N PRO A 143 -7.29 11.98 8.28
CA PRO A 143 -7.51 11.33 6.99
C PRO A 143 -9.02 11.16 6.74
N ARG A 144 -9.43 11.32 5.48
CA ARG A 144 -10.74 10.81 5.06
C ARG A 144 -10.61 9.28 5.02
N ARG A 145 -11.41 8.58 5.83
CA ARG A 145 -11.59 7.14 5.69
C ARG A 145 -12.58 6.93 4.56
N GLU A 146 -12.02 6.45 3.46
CA GLU A 146 -12.69 5.99 2.26
C GLU A 146 -12.38 4.51 2.21
N SER A 147 -13.43 3.67 2.17
CA SER A 147 -13.23 2.23 2.13
C SER A 147 -12.66 1.86 0.76
N GLY A 148 -11.61 1.04 0.72
CA GLY A 148 -11.12 0.48 -0.53
C GLY A 148 -12.20 -0.32 -1.26
N ALA A 149 -13.04 -1.03 -0.50
CA ALA A 149 -14.13 -1.84 -1.05
C ALA A 149 -15.08 -1.04 -1.96
N GLU A 150 -15.33 0.25 -1.65
CA GLU A 150 -16.18 1.12 -2.49
C GLU A 150 -15.63 1.32 -3.92
N HIS A 151 -14.33 1.13 -4.12
CA HIS A 151 -13.68 1.26 -5.42
C HIS A 151 -13.58 -0.05 -6.18
N PHE A 152 -14.10 -1.16 -5.63
CA PHE A 152 -14.13 -2.48 -6.28
C PHE A 152 -15.40 -2.72 -7.12
N ALA A 153 -16.48 -1.95 -6.94
CA ALA A 153 -17.65 -2.07 -7.80
C ALA A 153 -17.32 -1.72 -9.27
N PRO A 154 -17.91 -2.39 -10.28
CA PRO A 154 -17.78 -1.99 -11.67
C PRO A 154 -18.25 -0.55 -11.90
N ARG A 155 -17.47 0.24 -12.66
CA ARG A 155 -17.83 1.62 -13.03
C ARG A 155 -18.49 1.67 -14.40
N TRP A 156 -18.21 0.69 -15.25
CA TRP A 156 -18.78 0.65 -16.59
C TRP A 156 -20.31 0.65 -16.55
N SER A 157 -20.90 1.55 -17.33
CA SER A 157 -22.35 1.83 -17.32
C SER A 157 -23.04 1.50 -18.65
N GLY A 158 -22.42 0.69 -19.51
CA GLY A 158 -22.99 0.31 -20.82
C GLY A 158 -22.39 1.04 -22.03
N ALA A 159 -21.51 2.03 -21.83
CA ALA A 159 -20.93 2.79 -22.94
C ALA A 159 -19.91 1.96 -23.75
N PRO A 160 -19.94 1.95 -25.10
CA PRO A 160 -18.95 1.25 -25.91
C PRO A 160 -17.57 1.89 -25.80
N GLY A 161 -16.53 1.18 -26.26
CA GLY A 161 -15.16 1.69 -26.28
C GLY A 161 -14.56 1.87 -24.89
N ARG A 162 -14.82 0.91 -23.99
CA ARG A 162 -14.40 0.96 -22.57
C ARG A 162 -13.65 -0.30 -22.19
N THR A 163 -12.64 -0.11 -21.35
CA THR A 163 -12.02 -1.21 -20.59
C THR A 163 -12.06 -0.88 -19.11
N GLU A 164 -12.27 -1.91 -18.30
CA GLU A 164 -12.20 -1.85 -16.86
C GLU A 164 -11.41 -3.05 -16.33
N VAL A 165 -10.40 -2.78 -15.50
CA VAL A 165 -9.47 -3.79 -15.00
C VAL A 165 -9.48 -3.82 -13.48
N TRP A 166 -9.46 -5.03 -12.92
CA TRP A 166 -9.11 -5.35 -11.54
C TRP A 166 -7.83 -6.17 -11.58
N TYR A 167 -6.73 -5.58 -11.12
CA TYR A 167 -5.45 -6.29 -11.07
C TYR A 167 -5.01 -6.47 -9.63
N THR A 168 -4.38 -7.60 -9.35
CA THR A 168 -3.68 -7.89 -8.11
C THR A 168 -2.28 -8.38 -8.42
N THR A 169 -1.31 -7.83 -7.71
CA THR A 169 0.06 -8.33 -7.68
C THR A 169 0.49 -8.57 -6.24
N LEU A 170 1.27 -9.62 -5.99
CA LEU A 170 1.86 -9.91 -4.70
C LEU A 170 3.12 -10.77 -4.86
N THR A 171 3.94 -10.82 -3.82
CA THR A 171 5.10 -11.73 -3.77
C THR A 171 4.98 -12.64 -2.56
N ASP A 172 5.06 -13.96 -2.78
CA ASP A 172 5.14 -14.93 -1.69
C ASP A 172 6.47 -14.74 -0.92
N PRO A 173 6.44 -14.45 0.40
CA PRO A 173 7.66 -14.17 1.15
C PRO A 173 8.55 -15.39 1.36
N GLU A 174 8.01 -16.61 1.27
CA GLU A 174 8.76 -17.85 1.49
C GLU A 174 9.56 -18.25 0.24
N SER A 175 8.88 -18.38 -0.90
CA SER A 175 9.53 -18.78 -2.16
C SER A 175 10.10 -17.61 -2.96
N GLY A 176 9.67 -16.37 -2.67
CA GLY A 176 9.95 -15.19 -3.48
C GLY A 176 9.19 -15.16 -4.81
N THR A 177 8.21 -16.05 -5.02
CA THR A 177 7.42 -16.10 -6.26
C THR A 177 6.47 -14.91 -6.36
N GLY A 178 6.59 -14.13 -7.44
CA GLY A 178 5.63 -13.08 -7.78
C GLY A 178 4.37 -13.66 -8.42
N LEU A 179 3.20 -13.16 -8.06
CA LEU A 179 1.92 -13.60 -8.64
C LEU A 179 1.19 -12.41 -9.24
N TRP A 180 0.54 -12.66 -10.38
CA TRP A 180 -0.28 -11.67 -11.09
C TRP A 180 -1.66 -12.24 -11.38
N LEU A 181 -2.70 -11.49 -11.00
CA LEU A 181 -4.10 -11.78 -11.29
C LEU A 181 -4.71 -10.56 -11.99
N HIS A 182 -5.01 -10.69 -13.28
CA HIS A 182 -5.58 -9.62 -14.10
C HIS A 182 -6.98 -10.01 -14.54
N HIS A 183 -7.97 -9.22 -14.17
CA HIS A 183 -9.36 -9.40 -14.57
C HIS A 183 -9.80 -8.18 -15.35
N GLU A 184 -10.37 -8.39 -16.52
CA GLU A 184 -10.68 -7.32 -17.45
C GLU A 184 -12.06 -7.49 -18.07
N VAL A 185 -12.77 -6.36 -18.15
CA VAL A 185 -13.98 -6.22 -18.93
C VAL A 185 -13.66 -5.33 -20.11
N THR A 186 -13.89 -5.83 -21.31
CA THR A 186 -13.77 -5.08 -22.55
C THR A 186 -15.16 -4.88 -23.14
N ALA A 187 -15.53 -3.62 -23.36
CA ALA A 187 -16.70 -3.22 -24.12
C ALA A 187 -16.25 -2.66 -25.48
N PRO A 188 -16.35 -3.44 -26.57
CA PRO A 188 -15.93 -3.05 -27.91
C PRO A 188 -16.49 -1.70 -28.37
N ALA A 189 -15.72 -0.97 -29.18
CA ALA A 189 -16.11 0.34 -29.72
C ALA A 189 -17.13 0.23 -30.87
N ASP A 190 -17.20 -0.92 -31.53
CA ASP A 190 -18.14 -1.21 -32.62
C ASP A 190 -19.56 -1.55 -32.13
N GLY A 191 -19.77 -1.60 -30.81
CA GLY A 191 -21.06 -1.93 -30.20
C GLY A 191 -21.31 -3.42 -30.00
N SER A 192 -20.34 -4.28 -30.31
CA SER A 192 -20.41 -5.71 -29.97
C SER A 192 -20.55 -5.92 -28.46
N GLU A 193 -21.09 -7.07 -28.07
CA GLU A 193 -21.34 -7.40 -26.67
C GLU A 193 -20.07 -7.29 -25.80
N PRO A 194 -20.17 -6.71 -24.60
CA PRO A 194 -19.06 -6.67 -23.65
C PRO A 194 -18.71 -8.07 -23.16
N PHE A 195 -17.43 -8.31 -22.94
CA PHE A 195 -16.95 -9.59 -22.44
C PHE A 195 -15.96 -9.42 -21.29
N ALA A 196 -15.96 -10.42 -20.42
CA ALA A 196 -15.04 -10.58 -19.32
C ALA A 196 -13.97 -11.61 -19.68
N HIS A 197 -12.72 -11.31 -19.37
CA HIS A 197 -11.56 -12.17 -19.59
C HIS A 197 -10.43 -11.79 -18.64
N GLY A 198 -9.31 -12.50 -18.71
CA GLY A 198 -8.15 -12.12 -17.93
C GLY A 198 -7.04 -13.15 -17.95
N TRP A 199 -6.08 -12.95 -17.07
CA TRP A 199 -4.88 -13.77 -16.96
C TRP A 199 -4.52 -14.02 -15.51
N VAL A 200 -3.86 -15.15 -15.30
CA VAL A 200 -3.12 -15.48 -14.08
C VAL A 200 -1.69 -15.81 -14.47
N ALA A 201 -0.71 -15.37 -13.69
CA ALA A 201 0.68 -15.75 -13.88
C ALA A 201 1.44 -15.91 -12.56
N ALA A 202 2.42 -16.82 -12.58
CA ALA A 202 3.38 -17.05 -11.51
C ALA A 202 4.80 -16.82 -12.05
N PHE A 203 5.57 -16.02 -11.31
CA PHE A 203 6.93 -15.59 -11.60
C PHE A 203 7.86 -16.15 -10.52
N PRO A 204 8.25 -17.43 -10.60
CA PRO A 204 9.11 -18.03 -9.59
C PRO A 204 10.50 -17.37 -9.62
N ARG A 205 11.17 -17.30 -8.47
CA ARG A 205 12.57 -16.81 -8.35
C ARG A 205 13.53 -17.51 -9.31
N GLY A 206 13.31 -18.81 -9.49
CA GLY A 206 14.01 -19.66 -10.44
C GLY A 206 13.02 -20.49 -11.25
N GLY A 207 13.29 -20.65 -12.54
CA GLY A 207 12.41 -21.35 -13.49
C GLY A 207 11.65 -20.40 -14.41
N ALA A 208 10.87 -20.98 -15.31
CA ALA A 208 10.13 -20.21 -16.31
C ALA A 208 8.86 -19.58 -15.71
N VAL A 209 8.52 -18.39 -16.20
CA VAL A 209 7.22 -17.77 -15.93
C VAL A 209 6.11 -18.64 -16.53
N ARG A 210 5.07 -18.92 -15.73
CA ARG A 210 3.90 -19.70 -16.17
C ARG A 210 2.68 -18.81 -16.11
N HIS A 211 1.77 -18.96 -17.06
CA HIS A 211 0.53 -18.19 -17.11
C HIS A 211 -0.58 -18.95 -17.80
N ALA A 212 -1.82 -18.53 -17.55
CA ALA A 212 -3.00 -19.00 -18.23
C ALA A 212 -3.97 -17.83 -18.50
N ARG A 213 -4.81 -17.99 -19.52
CA ARG A 213 -5.86 -17.04 -19.88
C ARG A 213 -7.23 -17.67 -19.63
N PHE A 214 -8.14 -16.91 -19.06
CA PHE A 214 -9.56 -17.27 -18.94
C PHE A 214 -10.45 -16.32 -19.75
N GLY A 215 -11.65 -16.80 -20.08
CA GLY A 215 -12.56 -16.12 -21.01
C GLY A 215 -12.05 -16.10 -22.46
N PRO A 216 -12.71 -15.36 -23.35
CA PRO A 216 -13.80 -14.43 -23.07
C PRO A 216 -15.12 -15.12 -22.71
N VAL A 217 -15.88 -14.52 -21.79
CA VAL A 217 -17.26 -14.88 -21.47
C VAL A 217 -18.15 -13.64 -21.45
N PRO A 218 -19.47 -13.74 -21.65
CA PRO A 218 -20.37 -12.59 -21.54
C PRO A 218 -20.25 -11.90 -20.18
N TRP A 219 -20.26 -10.56 -20.17
CA TRP A 219 -20.18 -9.80 -18.92
C TRP A 219 -21.53 -9.72 -18.20
N THR A 220 -21.54 -10.11 -16.91
CA THR A 220 -22.76 -10.21 -16.09
C THR A 220 -22.99 -9.03 -15.15
N ARG A 221 -22.01 -8.11 -15.03
CA ARG A 221 -22.04 -6.92 -14.16
C ARG A 221 -22.43 -7.24 -12.70
N PRO A 222 -21.58 -7.94 -11.95
CA PRO A 222 -21.81 -8.20 -10.53
C PRO A 222 -21.91 -6.88 -9.73
N ALA A 223 -22.53 -6.96 -8.55
CA ALA A 223 -22.67 -5.83 -7.64
C ALA A 223 -21.29 -5.31 -7.17
N ASP A 224 -20.40 -6.24 -6.84
CA ASP A 224 -19.06 -5.97 -6.34
C ASP A 224 -18.02 -6.71 -7.16
N GLY A 225 -16.96 -6.01 -7.55
CA GLY A 225 -15.80 -6.66 -8.12
C GLY A 225 -15.98 -7.13 -9.56
N PHE A 226 -15.42 -8.30 -9.82
CA PHE A 226 -15.43 -9.00 -11.10
C PHE A 226 -15.90 -10.43 -10.90
N THR A 227 -16.71 -10.91 -11.86
CA THR A 227 -17.09 -12.32 -12.01
C THR A 227 -17.07 -12.66 -13.49
N GLY A 228 -16.38 -13.74 -13.85
CA GLY A 228 -16.34 -14.27 -15.20
C GLY A 228 -15.77 -15.68 -15.19
N ASP A 229 -16.46 -16.63 -15.85
CA ASP A 229 -16.12 -18.05 -15.80
C ASP A 229 -16.08 -18.54 -14.33
N ASN A 230 -15.12 -19.39 -13.96
CA ASN A 230 -14.90 -19.82 -12.57
C ASN A 230 -14.10 -18.81 -11.73
N VAL A 231 -13.96 -17.56 -12.16
CA VAL A 231 -13.10 -16.56 -11.54
C VAL A 231 -13.92 -15.43 -10.90
N THR A 232 -13.55 -15.07 -9.67
CA THR A 232 -14.11 -13.94 -8.92
C THR A 232 -13.01 -13.11 -8.26
N ALA A 233 -13.16 -11.79 -8.33
CA ALA A 233 -12.32 -10.83 -7.61
C ALA A 233 -13.19 -9.77 -6.95
N THR A 234 -13.41 -9.91 -5.66
CA THR A 234 -14.27 -9.05 -4.84
C THR A 234 -13.48 -8.46 -3.67
N PRO A 235 -14.00 -7.43 -2.97
CA PRO A 235 -13.31 -6.89 -1.80
C PRO A 235 -12.94 -7.98 -0.80
N GLY A 236 -11.64 -8.11 -0.51
CA GLY A 236 -11.14 -9.07 0.48
C GLY A 236 -11.04 -10.52 0.00
N GLN A 237 -11.47 -10.85 -1.22
CA GLN A 237 -11.45 -12.24 -1.69
C GLN A 237 -11.16 -12.36 -3.20
N LEU A 238 -10.20 -13.22 -3.53
CA LEU A 238 -9.84 -13.58 -4.90
C LEU A 238 -9.94 -15.10 -5.03
N ARG A 239 -10.73 -15.60 -5.98
CA ARG A 239 -10.88 -17.04 -6.21
C ARG A 239 -10.93 -17.35 -7.68
N GLY A 240 -10.35 -18.47 -8.07
CA GLY A 240 -10.54 -18.96 -9.43
C GLY A 240 -9.81 -20.26 -9.73
N ASN A 241 -10.12 -20.77 -10.91
CA ASN A 241 -9.33 -21.79 -11.58
C ASN A 241 -9.28 -21.49 -13.08
N THR A 242 -8.15 -21.79 -13.70
CA THR A 242 -8.01 -21.78 -15.16
C THR A 242 -6.80 -22.59 -15.57
N GLY A 243 -6.96 -23.50 -16.52
CA GLY A 243 -5.90 -24.45 -16.86
C GLY A 243 -5.43 -25.22 -15.61
N ASP A 244 -4.13 -25.17 -15.35
CA ASP A 244 -3.47 -25.76 -14.19
C ASP A 244 -3.32 -24.81 -12.99
N PHE A 245 -3.94 -23.63 -13.05
CA PHE A 245 -3.93 -22.65 -11.96
C PHE A 245 -5.18 -22.79 -11.09
N HIS A 246 -4.99 -22.75 -9.78
CA HIS A 246 -6.06 -22.59 -8.80
C HIS A 246 -5.65 -21.60 -7.71
N TRP A 247 -6.58 -20.75 -7.28
CA TRP A 247 -6.32 -19.83 -6.19
C TRP A 247 -7.55 -19.58 -5.34
N LYS A 248 -7.29 -19.39 -4.05
CA LYS A 248 -8.27 -18.94 -3.07
C LYS A 248 -7.55 -18.08 -2.04
N LEU A 249 -7.58 -16.78 -2.27
CA LEU A 249 -6.85 -15.79 -1.50
C LEU A 249 -7.80 -14.87 -0.75
N THR A 250 -7.41 -14.51 0.47
CA THR A 250 -8.02 -13.47 1.29
C THR A 250 -7.11 -12.26 1.26
N GLU A 251 -7.63 -11.13 0.80
CA GLU A 251 -6.93 -9.85 0.81
C GLU A 251 -7.24 -9.09 2.11
N ARG A 252 -6.20 -8.58 2.77
CA ARG A 252 -6.33 -7.68 3.92
C ARG A 252 -5.66 -6.34 3.59
N PRO A 253 -6.42 -5.33 3.13
CA PRO A 253 -5.90 -3.99 2.91
C PRO A 253 -5.39 -3.38 4.23
N GLN A 254 -4.18 -2.83 4.22
CA GLN A 254 -3.54 -2.32 5.43
C GLN A 254 -3.68 -0.79 5.58
N GLU A 255 -4.06 -0.11 4.50
CA GLU A 255 -4.17 1.35 4.48
C GLU A 255 -5.27 1.86 3.54
N ALA A 256 -5.53 3.17 3.58
CA ALA A 256 -6.50 3.83 2.72
C ALA A 256 -6.11 3.78 1.22
N PRO A 257 -7.08 3.86 0.30
CA PRO A 257 -6.84 3.83 -1.14
C PRO A 257 -5.81 4.85 -1.61
N LEU A 258 -4.97 4.48 -2.58
CA LEU A 258 -4.02 5.36 -3.23
C LEU A 258 -4.49 5.72 -4.62
N PHE A 259 -4.66 7.02 -4.88
CA PHE A 259 -4.95 7.50 -6.22
C PHE A 259 -3.62 7.87 -6.90
N THR A 260 -3.18 7.03 -7.83
CA THR A 260 -1.99 7.26 -8.66
C THR A 260 -2.18 8.51 -9.50
N PHE A 261 -3.34 8.59 -10.15
CA PHE A 261 -3.80 9.77 -10.88
C PHE A 261 -4.54 10.77 -9.97
N PRO A 262 -4.76 12.01 -10.42
CA PRO A 262 -5.65 12.94 -9.74
C PRO A 262 -7.05 12.34 -9.47
N ARG A 263 -7.59 12.54 -8.27
CA ARG A 263 -8.89 11.95 -7.89
C ARG A 263 -10.04 12.31 -8.83
N TRP A 264 -9.98 13.50 -9.44
CA TRP A 264 -11.00 13.94 -10.39
C TRP A 264 -11.01 13.10 -11.66
N SER A 265 -9.86 12.55 -12.10
CA SER A 265 -9.80 11.75 -13.34
C SER A 265 -10.35 10.34 -13.15
N TRP A 266 -10.27 9.80 -11.92
CA TRP A 266 -11.00 8.59 -11.56
C TRP A 266 -12.51 8.83 -11.57
N ARG A 267 -12.96 9.94 -10.97
CA ARG A 267 -14.39 10.28 -10.85
C ARG A 267 -15.03 10.70 -12.17
N ARG A 268 -14.26 11.36 -13.04
CA ARG A 268 -14.68 11.86 -14.35
C ARG A 268 -13.71 11.31 -15.39
N PRO A 269 -14.12 10.33 -16.23
CA PRO A 269 -13.23 9.63 -17.14
C PRO A 269 -12.86 10.46 -18.38
N LEU A 270 -12.24 11.63 -18.15
CA LEU A 270 -11.81 12.59 -19.18
C LEU A 270 -10.40 12.28 -19.71
N LEU A 271 -9.60 11.56 -18.92
CA LEU A 271 -8.32 11.02 -19.36
C LEU A 271 -8.54 9.73 -20.17
N PRO A 272 -7.62 9.35 -21.07
CA PRO A 272 -7.70 8.10 -21.82
C PRO A 272 -7.91 6.89 -20.91
N ALA A 273 -7.15 6.84 -19.82
CA ALA A 273 -7.33 5.91 -18.71
C ALA A 273 -6.94 6.58 -17.39
N ALA A 274 -7.44 6.05 -16.28
CA ALA A 274 -7.00 6.41 -14.94
C ALA A 274 -6.80 5.14 -14.12
N GLN A 275 -5.78 5.17 -13.26
CA GLN A 275 -5.47 4.10 -12.32
C GLN A 275 -5.55 4.58 -10.87
N MET A 276 -6.04 3.72 -10.00
CA MET A 276 -6.00 3.88 -8.55
C MET A 276 -5.93 2.52 -7.86
N LEU A 277 -5.40 2.48 -6.65
CA LEU A 277 -5.24 1.30 -5.82
C LEU A 277 -6.26 1.35 -4.67
N PRO A 278 -7.35 0.57 -4.70
CA PRO A 278 -8.20 0.37 -3.53
C PRO A 278 -7.40 -0.15 -2.34
N ALA A 279 -6.43 -1.03 -2.60
CA ALA A 279 -5.54 -1.61 -1.60
C ALA A 279 -4.09 -1.44 -2.07
N ALA A 280 -3.54 -0.24 -1.86
CA ALA A 280 -2.17 0.10 -2.27
C ALA A 280 -1.08 -0.63 -1.47
N ARG A 281 -1.48 -1.21 -0.34
CA ARG A 281 -0.69 -2.07 0.51
C ARG A 281 -1.66 -3.05 1.13
N ALA A 282 -1.46 -4.33 0.85
CA ALA A 282 -2.27 -5.41 1.36
C ALA A 282 -1.40 -6.62 1.70
N THR A 283 -1.93 -7.47 2.56
CA THR A 283 -1.40 -8.81 2.78
C THR A 283 -2.39 -9.84 2.28
N TYR A 284 -1.87 -10.90 1.67
CA TYR A 284 -2.65 -11.98 1.12
C TYR A 284 -2.39 -13.28 1.89
N GLU A 285 -3.47 -13.99 2.18
CA GLU A 285 -3.46 -15.29 2.86
C GLU A 285 -4.28 -16.30 2.06
N GLY A 286 -3.81 -17.53 1.95
CA GLY A 286 -4.56 -18.60 1.28
C GLY A 286 -3.68 -19.51 0.46
N GLU A 287 -4.29 -20.16 -0.53
CA GLU A 287 -3.62 -21.13 -1.39
C GLU A 287 -3.58 -20.62 -2.83
N PHE A 288 -2.43 -20.80 -3.47
CA PHE A 288 -2.24 -20.60 -4.90
C PHE A 288 -1.44 -21.76 -5.47
N SER A 289 -1.96 -22.46 -6.46
CA SER A 289 -1.28 -23.58 -7.12
C SER A 289 -1.19 -23.37 -8.63
N TYR A 290 -0.13 -23.92 -9.21
CA TYR A 290 0.17 -23.87 -10.63
C TYR A 290 1.02 -25.09 -11.03
N GLY A 291 0.48 -25.96 -11.87
CA GLY A 291 1.04 -27.29 -12.16
C GLY A 291 1.22 -28.11 -10.88
N GLU A 292 2.43 -28.56 -10.62
CA GLU A 292 2.74 -29.37 -9.42
C GLU A 292 3.10 -28.52 -8.18
N GLN A 293 3.16 -27.19 -8.32
CA GLN A 293 3.53 -26.29 -7.23
C GLN A 293 2.29 -25.79 -6.50
N THR A 294 2.35 -25.78 -5.17
CA THR A 294 1.33 -25.18 -4.30
C THR A 294 2.01 -24.27 -3.29
N LEU A 295 1.62 -22.99 -3.29
CA LEU A 295 2.06 -21.96 -2.36
C LEU A 295 0.99 -21.76 -1.28
N THR A 296 1.39 -21.84 -0.02
CA THR A 296 0.56 -21.44 1.12
C THR A 296 0.95 -20.04 1.56
N LEU A 297 0.22 -19.03 1.07
CA LEU A 297 0.53 -17.63 1.34
C LEU A 297 0.21 -17.26 2.78
N ARG A 298 1.19 -16.70 3.48
CA ARG A 298 1.07 -16.23 4.87
C ARG A 298 1.48 -14.77 4.96
N GLY A 299 0.49 -13.89 4.85
CA GLY A 299 0.73 -12.45 4.92
C GLY A 299 1.58 -11.92 3.76
N ALA A 300 1.44 -12.50 2.57
CA ALA A 300 2.23 -12.14 1.41
C ALA A 300 1.97 -10.68 1.01
N PRO A 301 2.99 -9.80 0.91
CA PRO A 301 2.79 -8.41 0.59
C PRO A 301 2.42 -8.21 -0.89
N GLY A 302 1.56 -7.24 -1.16
CA GLY A 302 1.21 -6.85 -2.51
C GLY A 302 0.19 -5.71 -2.55
N ALA A 303 -0.46 -5.56 -3.70
CA ALA A 303 -1.48 -4.56 -3.91
C ALA A 303 -2.54 -5.00 -4.92
N SER A 304 -3.75 -4.47 -4.73
CA SER A 304 -4.80 -4.51 -5.74
C SER A 304 -5.10 -3.12 -6.26
N ALA A 305 -5.33 -3.05 -7.56
CA ALA A 305 -5.73 -1.83 -8.21
C ALA A 305 -6.74 -1.98 -9.32
N ARG A 306 -7.16 -0.79 -9.77
CA ARG A 306 -8.24 -0.58 -10.70
C ARG A 306 -7.79 0.36 -11.80
N ILE A 307 -8.10 -0.02 -13.03
CA ILE A 307 -7.92 0.80 -14.21
C ILE A 307 -9.28 0.96 -14.87
N TYR A 308 -9.60 2.19 -15.29
CA TYR A 308 -10.79 2.46 -16.09
C TYR A 308 -10.44 3.43 -17.20
N GLY A 309 -10.78 3.09 -18.43
CA GLY A 309 -10.36 3.86 -19.59
C GLY A 309 -11.00 3.43 -20.90
N HIS A 310 -10.37 3.86 -22.00
CA HIS A 310 -10.75 3.55 -23.39
C HIS A 310 -9.77 2.57 -24.05
N GLY A 311 -8.90 1.94 -23.27
CA GLY A 311 -7.78 1.15 -23.74
C GLY A 311 -6.44 1.67 -23.21
N ASN A 312 -5.37 1.10 -23.74
CA ASN A 312 -4.01 1.33 -23.30
C ASN A 312 -3.40 2.61 -23.87
N ALA A 313 -2.33 3.05 -23.21
CA ALA A 313 -1.53 4.16 -23.70
C ALA A 313 -0.77 3.75 -24.98
N HIS A 314 -0.28 4.73 -25.75
CA HIS A 314 0.56 4.45 -26.91
C HIS A 314 1.86 3.73 -26.51
N ARG A 315 2.44 4.19 -25.39
CA ARG A 315 3.57 3.56 -24.69
C ARG A 315 3.41 3.81 -23.21
N TRP A 316 3.76 2.86 -22.37
CA TRP A 316 3.74 3.04 -20.92
C TRP A 316 4.79 2.22 -20.19
N THR A 317 5.08 2.65 -18.97
CA THR A 317 5.69 1.82 -17.93
C THR A 317 4.93 2.00 -16.62
N TRP A 318 4.86 0.92 -15.85
CA TRP A 318 4.24 0.88 -14.52
C TRP A 318 5.19 0.23 -13.52
N LEU A 319 5.17 0.71 -12.29
CA LEU A 319 5.86 0.08 -11.16
C LEU A 319 4.97 0.17 -9.92
N HIS A 320 4.80 -0.97 -9.28
CA HIS A 320 4.45 -1.09 -7.89
C HIS A 320 5.64 -1.66 -7.10
N ALA A 321 5.95 -1.03 -5.97
CA ALA A 321 7.07 -1.44 -5.13
C ALA A 321 6.72 -1.27 -3.65
N GLU A 322 6.62 -2.38 -2.92
CA GLU A 322 6.61 -2.41 -1.46
C GLU A 322 8.06 -2.19 -0.98
N LEU A 323 8.33 -1.04 -0.36
CA LEU A 323 9.67 -0.60 0.01
C LEU A 323 10.09 -1.05 1.43
N GLY A 324 9.24 -1.81 2.11
CA GLY A 324 9.42 -2.20 3.52
C GLY A 324 9.03 -1.09 4.50
N GLY A 325 8.82 -1.45 5.76
CA GLY A 325 8.42 -0.50 6.82
C GLY A 325 7.07 0.19 6.60
N GLY A 326 6.24 -0.35 5.69
CA GLY A 326 4.97 0.23 5.27
C GLY A 326 5.08 1.34 4.22
N ASP A 327 6.26 1.54 3.65
CA ASP A 327 6.46 2.48 2.56
C ASP A 327 6.14 1.80 1.21
N VAL A 328 5.45 2.50 0.31
CA VAL A 328 5.06 2.01 -1.02
C VAL A 328 5.35 3.06 -2.07
N LEU A 329 5.88 2.64 -3.21
CA LEU A 329 6.04 3.47 -4.39
C LEU A 329 5.18 2.95 -5.54
N GLU A 330 4.35 3.83 -6.06
CA GLU A 330 3.53 3.58 -7.25
C GLU A 330 3.91 4.56 -8.36
N ILE A 331 4.12 4.07 -9.58
CA ILE A 331 4.45 4.86 -10.75
C ILE A 331 3.63 4.40 -11.95
N VAL A 332 3.02 5.36 -12.65
CA VAL A 332 2.54 5.18 -14.01
C VAL A 332 3.15 6.26 -14.88
N ALA A 333 3.87 5.87 -15.91
CA ALA A 333 4.37 6.77 -16.93
C ALA A 333 3.78 6.39 -18.28
N ALA A 334 3.17 7.34 -19.00
CA ALA A 334 2.42 7.02 -20.22
C ALA A 334 2.49 8.11 -21.29
N VAL A 335 2.45 7.69 -22.56
CA VAL A 335 2.29 8.52 -23.75
C VAL A 335 0.88 8.34 -24.32
N SER A 336 0.17 9.43 -24.59
CA SER A 336 -1.22 9.37 -25.04
C SER A 336 -1.35 8.86 -26.47
N THR A 337 -2.44 8.12 -26.75
CA THR A 337 -2.85 7.71 -28.10
C THR A 337 -3.53 8.83 -28.90
N ARG A 338 -3.76 10.03 -28.35
CA ARG A 338 -4.42 11.12 -29.10
C ARG A 338 -3.49 11.71 -30.18
N PRO A 339 -4.00 12.02 -31.38
CA PRO A 339 -3.22 12.71 -32.41
C PRO A 339 -2.53 13.96 -31.84
N GLY A 340 -1.26 14.19 -32.22
CA GLY A 340 -0.41 15.25 -31.67
C GLY A 340 0.22 14.95 -30.32
N LEU A 341 -0.48 14.26 -29.39
CA LEU A 341 0.07 13.92 -28.07
C LEU A 341 0.97 12.68 -28.08
N ARG A 342 0.89 11.83 -29.12
CA ARG A 342 1.74 10.63 -29.30
C ARG A 342 3.24 10.94 -29.38
N ARG A 343 3.60 12.17 -29.76
CA ARG A 343 5.00 12.61 -29.90
C ARG A 343 5.54 13.33 -28.66
N LEU A 344 4.69 13.57 -27.65
CA LEU A 344 5.11 14.27 -26.44
C LEU A 344 5.86 13.32 -25.49
N PRO A 345 6.76 13.86 -24.64
CA PRO A 345 7.39 13.08 -23.59
C PRO A 345 6.34 12.45 -22.66
N PRO A 346 6.61 11.28 -22.06
CA PRO A 346 5.69 10.63 -21.13
C PRO A 346 5.23 11.54 -20.01
N LEU A 347 3.95 11.47 -19.66
CA LEU A 347 3.44 12.01 -18.40
C LEU A 347 3.71 11.00 -17.30
N VAL A 348 4.25 11.45 -16.17
CA VAL A 348 4.61 10.59 -15.04
C VAL A 348 3.71 10.90 -13.86
N PHE A 349 2.96 9.91 -13.42
CA PHE A 349 2.16 9.91 -12.20
C PHE A 349 2.86 9.03 -11.16
N LEU A 350 3.61 9.68 -10.27
CA LEU A 350 4.33 9.03 -9.18
C LEU A 350 3.69 9.33 -7.84
N ARG A 351 3.52 8.30 -7.00
CA ARG A 351 3.08 8.39 -5.61
C ARG A 351 3.97 7.53 -4.70
N LEU A 352 4.83 8.17 -3.92
CA LEU A 352 5.55 7.56 -2.81
C LEU A 352 4.75 7.76 -1.51
N ARG A 353 4.19 6.70 -0.96
CA ARG A 353 3.64 6.70 0.39
C ARG A 353 4.74 6.31 1.37
N ARG A 354 5.07 7.22 2.28
CA ARG A 354 6.12 7.02 3.28
C ARG A 354 5.76 7.62 4.63
N GLY A 355 5.89 6.84 5.70
CA GLY A 355 5.57 7.29 7.06
C GLY A 355 4.14 7.87 7.19
N GLY A 356 3.16 7.23 6.55
CA GLY A 356 1.77 7.65 6.51
C GLY A 356 1.51 8.95 5.73
N ARG A 357 2.45 9.42 4.90
CA ARG A 357 2.29 10.59 4.02
C ARG A 357 2.53 10.18 2.58
N THR A 358 1.70 10.68 1.68
CA THR A 358 1.99 10.53 0.25
C THR A 358 2.70 11.75 -0.32
N TRP A 359 3.77 11.49 -1.05
CA TRP A 359 4.55 12.45 -1.80
C TRP A 359 4.56 12.10 -3.30
N PRO A 360 4.43 13.08 -4.20
CA PRO A 360 3.96 14.43 -3.92
C PRO A 360 2.54 14.43 -3.32
N ARG A 361 2.17 15.48 -2.56
CA ARG A 361 0.85 15.56 -1.90
C ARG A 361 -0.32 15.57 -2.90
N ARG A 362 -0.05 16.03 -4.12
CA ARG A 362 -1.00 16.16 -5.24
C ARG A 362 -0.43 15.39 -6.43
N ALA A 363 -1.21 14.49 -7.02
CA ALA A 363 -0.77 13.63 -8.13
C ALA A 363 -0.40 14.46 -9.38
N GLU A 364 -1.06 15.61 -9.56
CA GLU A 364 -0.80 16.55 -10.65
C GLU A 364 0.64 17.05 -10.64
N ARG A 365 1.29 17.12 -9.46
CA ARG A 365 2.63 17.71 -9.34
C ARG A 365 3.69 16.88 -10.05
N SER A 366 3.55 15.55 -10.12
CA SER A 366 4.49 14.72 -10.87
C SER A 366 4.28 14.86 -12.38
N ALA A 367 3.02 14.93 -12.82
CA ALA A 367 2.68 14.99 -14.25
C ALA A 367 2.89 16.38 -14.90
N VAL A 368 2.43 17.46 -14.26
CA VAL A 368 2.37 18.81 -14.86
C VAL A 368 3.19 19.88 -14.12
N GLY A 369 3.77 19.56 -12.95
CA GLY A 369 4.52 20.52 -12.14
C GLY A 369 3.64 21.61 -11.51
N LEU A 370 4.25 22.67 -10.94
CA LEU A 370 3.49 23.83 -10.44
C LEU A 370 3.19 24.83 -11.58
N LEU A 371 4.09 24.94 -12.58
CA LEU A 371 4.01 25.78 -13.78
C LEU A 371 4.97 25.22 -14.87
N GLY A 372 5.03 23.90 -15.07
CA GLY A 372 6.03 23.25 -15.96
C GLY A 372 7.45 23.13 -15.37
N VAL A 373 7.80 23.94 -14.36
CA VAL A 373 9.03 23.77 -13.55
C VAL A 373 8.85 22.59 -12.58
N GLY A 374 9.75 21.59 -12.66
CA GLY A 374 9.73 20.40 -11.79
C GLY A 374 8.98 19.18 -12.35
N ARG A 375 9.07 18.93 -13.67
CA ARG A 375 8.46 17.76 -14.31
C ARG A 375 9.22 16.47 -13.98
N PHE A 376 8.47 15.40 -13.71
CA PHE A 376 9.02 14.05 -13.63
C PHE A 376 9.19 13.51 -15.05
N ARG A 377 10.33 12.87 -15.30
CA ARG A 377 10.70 12.33 -16.61
C ARG A 377 10.79 10.83 -16.50
N ALA A 378 10.35 10.14 -17.54
CA ALA A 378 10.56 8.72 -17.71
C ALA A 378 11.38 8.48 -18.98
N VAL A 379 12.33 7.57 -18.89
CA VAL A 379 13.01 6.99 -20.05
C VAL A 379 12.53 5.55 -20.15
N PHE A 380 11.77 5.25 -21.20
CA PHE A 380 11.23 3.92 -21.47
C PHE A 380 12.27 3.06 -22.19
N GLY A 381 12.29 1.78 -21.84
CA GLY A 381 13.15 0.78 -22.45
C GLY A 381 12.99 -0.56 -21.73
N LEU A 382 13.46 -1.62 -22.38
CA LEU A 382 13.70 -2.91 -21.76
C LEU A 382 15.13 -3.37 -22.11
N PRO A 383 15.81 -4.08 -21.20
CA PRO A 383 15.32 -4.50 -19.88
C PRO A 383 15.24 -3.35 -18.86
N LYS A 384 15.81 -2.17 -19.15
CA LYS A 384 15.89 -1.05 -18.21
C LYS A 384 15.04 0.14 -18.58
N TRP A 385 14.36 0.70 -17.59
CA TRP A 385 13.70 2.00 -17.68
C TRP A 385 13.87 2.79 -16.38
N THR A 386 13.72 4.11 -16.48
CA THR A 386 14.00 5.01 -15.35
C THR A 386 12.95 6.08 -15.18
N VAL A 387 12.74 6.50 -13.94
CA VAL A 387 11.96 7.69 -13.59
C VAL A 387 12.76 8.60 -12.68
N THR A 388 12.84 9.88 -13.04
CA THR A 388 13.47 10.91 -12.22
C THR A 388 12.54 12.09 -12.04
N GLY A 389 12.57 12.73 -10.89
CA GLY A 389 11.73 13.90 -10.67
C GLY A 389 12.01 14.63 -9.38
N ARG A 390 11.51 15.86 -9.29
CA ARG A 390 11.74 16.75 -8.15
C ARG A 390 10.47 17.52 -7.83
N THR A 391 10.13 17.64 -6.55
CA THR A 391 9.22 18.67 -6.06
C THR A 391 9.82 19.40 -4.86
N ALA A 392 9.93 20.73 -4.99
CA ALA A 392 10.50 21.60 -3.96
C ALA A 392 11.86 21.08 -3.42
N LEU A 393 11.87 20.61 -2.17
CA LEU A 393 13.05 20.17 -1.43
C LEU A 393 13.32 18.66 -1.50
N ARG A 394 12.60 17.92 -2.36
CA ARG A 394 12.81 16.47 -2.55
C ARG A 394 12.95 16.12 -4.01
N ARG A 395 13.87 15.23 -4.32
CA ARG A 395 13.99 14.58 -5.64
C ARG A 395 14.10 13.07 -5.49
N ILE A 396 13.66 12.36 -6.51
CA ILE A 396 13.67 10.90 -6.57
C ILE A 396 14.30 10.44 -7.88
N ARG A 397 15.03 9.34 -7.82
CA ARG A 397 15.49 8.54 -8.96
C ARG A 397 15.06 7.10 -8.74
N VAL A 398 14.49 6.51 -9.77
CA VAL A 398 13.99 5.14 -9.80
C VAL A 398 14.57 4.49 -11.04
N GLU A 399 15.24 3.37 -10.86
CA GLU A 399 15.73 2.52 -11.93
C GLU A 399 15.07 1.17 -11.77
N VAL A 400 14.53 0.64 -12.85
CA VAL A 400 13.90 -0.68 -12.89
C VAL A 400 14.65 -1.52 -13.91
N ASP A 401 15.02 -2.73 -13.50
CA ASP A 401 15.59 -3.76 -14.38
C ASP A 401 14.60 -4.91 -14.47
N GLN A 402 14.13 -5.15 -15.68
CA GLN A 402 13.11 -6.12 -16.03
C GLN A 402 13.71 -7.08 -17.06
N PRO A 403 14.45 -8.10 -16.60
CA PRO A 403 15.13 -9.03 -17.48
C PRO A 403 14.12 -9.91 -18.24
N ALA A 404 14.48 -10.32 -19.46
CA ALA A 404 13.56 -11.02 -20.37
C ALA A 404 13.11 -12.37 -19.81
N GLU A 405 14.00 -13.09 -19.14
CA GLU A 405 13.77 -14.38 -18.51
C GLU A 405 12.75 -14.32 -17.35
N ARG A 406 12.53 -13.14 -16.77
CA ARG A 406 11.54 -12.90 -15.69
C ARG A 406 10.34 -12.09 -16.19
N THR A 407 10.15 -11.97 -17.50
CA THR A 407 9.14 -11.11 -18.11
C THR A 407 8.18 -11.91 -18.98
N LEU A 408 6.90 -11.81 -18.64
CA LEU A 408 5.81 -12.34 -19.43
C LEU A 408 5.43 -11.33 -20.52
N THR A 409 5.42 -11.75 -21.79
CA THR A 409 4.91 -10.94 -22.90
C THR A 409 3.52 -11.41 -23.30
N LEU A 410 2.54 -10.52 -23.26
CA LEU A 410 1.15 -10.78 -23.63
C LEU A 410 0.68 -9.81 -24.71
N GLU A 411 -0.12 -10.34 -25.63
CA GLU A 411 -0.83 -9.55 -26.61
C GLU A 411 -2.32 -9.48 -26.23
N TYR A 412 -2.88 -8.28 -26.34
CA TYR A 412 -4.32 -8.07 -26.20
C TYR A 412 -4.83 -7.01 -27.18
N ARG A 413 -6.15 -6.89 -27.23
CA ARG A 413 -6.85 -5.91 -28.06
C ARG A 413 -7.52 -4.88 -27.18
N ASP A 414 -7.25 -3.62 -27.49
CA ASP A 414 -7.99 -2.51 -26.91
C ASP A 414 -9.45 -2.54 -27.40
N PRO A 415 -10.36 -1.82 -26.73
CA PRO A 415 -11.77 -1.73 -27.14
C PRO A 415 -11.98 -1.27 -28.60
N ASP A 416 -11.05 -0.52 -29.18
CA ASP A 416 -11.08 -0.09 -30.58
C ASP A 416 -10.46 -1.12 -31.56
N GLY A 417 -10.13 -2.31 -31.07
CA GLY A 417 -9.58 -3.42 -31.85
C GLY A 417 -8.06 -3.37 -32.07
N ALA A 418 -7.41 -2.25 -31.72
CA ALA A 418 -5.98 -2.10 -31.88
C ALA A 418 -5.22 -3.09 -30.98
N ARG A 419 -4.13 -3.63 -31.52
CA ARG A 419 -3.24 -4.51 -30.77
C ARG A 419 -2.42 -3.69 -29.78
N ALA A 420 -2.19 -4.27 -28.60
CA ALA A 420 -1.22 -3.77 -27.64
C ALA A 420 -0.42 -4.96 -27.07
N VAL A 421 0.83 -4.68 -26.71
CA VAL A 421 1.77 -5.66 -26.16
C VAL A 421 2.18 -5.20 -24.78
N CYS A 422 1.89 -6.04 -23.79
CA CYS A 422 2.28 -5.84 -22.40
C CYS A 422 3.43 -6.79 -22.07
N ARG A 423 4.46 -6.26 -21.41
CA ARG A 423 5.60 -7.01 -20.90
C ARG A 423 5.61 -6.83 -19.39
N ASN A 424 5.05 -7.80 -18.67
CA ASN A 424 4.85 -7.75 -17.23
C ASN A 424 5.89 -8.61 -16.49
N SER A 425 6.33 -8.15 -15.32
CA SER A 425 7.19 -8.91 -14.42
C SER A 425 6.81 -8.65 -12.97
N GLU A 426 6.49 -9.72 -12.24
CA GLU A 426 6.27 -9.65 -10.78
C GLU A 426 7.53 -10.02 -9.98
N SER A 427 8.69 -9.99 -10.63
CA SER A 427 9.99 -10.33 -10.04
C SER A 427 11.12 -9.49 -10.65
N ALA A 428 10.81 -8.24 -11.00
CA ALA A 428 11.78 -7.27 -11.46
C ALA A 428 12.65 -6.76 -10.31
N ASP A 429 13.76 -6.12 -10.67
CA ASP A 429 14.63 -5.41 -9.72
C ASP A 429 14.36 -3.91 -9.78
N ALA A 430 14.49 -3.22 -8.64
CA ALA A 430 14.38 -1.77 -8.62
C ALA A 430 15.33 -1.11 -7.62
N HIS A 431 15.96 0.00 -8.04
CA HIS A 431 16.71 0.89 -7.17
C HIS A 431 15.99 2.23 -7.05
N VAL A 432 15.56 2.56 -5.83
CA VAL A 432 14.85 3.80 -5.52
C VAL A 432 15.73 4.65 -4.62
N VAL A 433 16.06 5.88 -5.05
CA VAL A 433 16.83 6.85 -4.27
C VAL A 433 16.00 8.10 -4.07
N LEU A 434 15.72 8.45 -2.81
CA LEU A 434 15.06 9.69 -2.41
C LEU A 434 16.09 10.61 -1.75
N GLU A 435 16.17 11.85 -2.22
CA GLU A 435 17.08 12.86 -1.66
C GLU A 435 16.33 14.10 -1.20
N ARG A 436 16.88 14.77 -0.19
CA ARG A 436 16.38 16.02 0.37
C ARG A 436 17.40 17.15 0.23
N TRP A 437 16.89 18.35 -0.02
CA TRP A 437 17.70 19.57 -0.03
C TRP A 437 17.94 20.10 1.39
N TRP A 438 19.21 20.18 1.77
CA TRP A 438 19.70 20.84 3.00
C TRP A 438 20.92 21.71 2.65
N GLY A 439 20.77 22.62 1.70
CA GLY A 439 21.88 23.41 1.10
C GLY A 439 22.68 22.65 0.04
N ARG A 440 22.61 21.32 0.06
CA ARG A 440 22.94 20.40 -1.03
C ARG A 440 21.97 19.22 -1.00
N TRP A 441 21.87 18.48 -2.10
CA TRP A 441 21.12 17.21 -2.11
C TRP A 441 21.86 16.19 -1.25
N ARG A 442 21.12 15.53 -0.34
CA ARG A 442 21.63 14.42 0.46
C ARG A 442 20.63 13.26 0.43
N PRO A 443 21.10 12.00 0.46
CA PRO A 443 20.23 10.85 0.60
C PRO A 443 19.32 10.99 1.82
N GLU A 444 18.01 10.91 1.59
CA GLU A 444 16.97 10.82 2.63
C GLU A 444 16.57 9.36 2.87
N ALA A 445 16.55 8.55 1.80
CA ALA A 445 16.33 7.11 1.84
C ALA A 445 16.78 6.45 0.52
N SER A 446 17.14 5.16 0.58
CA SER A 446 17.45 4.32 -0.57
C SER A 446 16.86 2.94 -0.35
N TRP A 447 16.30 2.35 -1.40
CA TRP A 447 15.73 1.01 -1.38
C TRP A 447 16.24 0.22 -2.58
N LEU A 448 16.64 -1.02 -2.32
CA LEU A 448 17.00 -2.00 -3.33
C LEU A 448 15.99 -3.12 -3.23
N LEU A 449 15.27 -3.34 -4.32
CA LEU A 449 14.34 -4.44 -4.50
C LEU A 449 15.04 -5.41 -5.45
N ASP A 450 15.34 -6.60 -4.94
CA ASP A 450 15.89 -7.71 -5.71
C ASP A 450 14.73 -8.68 -5.92
N GLY A 451 14.25 -8.81 -7.15
CA GLY A 451 13.20 -9.76 -7.56
C GLY A 451 11.86 -9.60 -6.85
N THR A 452 11.54 -8.39 -6.36
CA THR A 452 10.28 -8.08 -5.66
C THR A 452 9.58 -6.83 -6.18
N ALA A 453 10.13 -6.18 -7.21
CA ALA A 453 9.41 -5.11 -7.90
C ALA A 453 8.42 -5.70 -8.91
N HIS A 454 7.23 -5.11 -8.92
CA HIS A 454 6.15 -5.43 -9.85
C HIS A 454 6.15 -4.37 -10.94
N ALA A 455 6.59 -4.74 -12.13
CA ALA A 455 6.90 -3.80 -13.19
C ALA A 455 6.32 -4.24 -14.54
N GLU A 456 5.84 -3.27 -15.29
CA GLU A 456 5.30 -3.48 -16.62
C GLU A 456 5.84 -2.44 -17.59
N ALA A 457 6.10 -2.85 -18.83
CA ALA A 457 6.32 -1.96 -19.95
C ALA A 457 5.48 -2.41 -21.14
N GLY A 458 4.89 -1.46 -21.86
CA GLY A 458 4.11 -1.82 -23.03
C GLY A 458 3.98 -0.73 -24.07
N GLU A 459 3.45 -1.16 -25.21
CA GLU A 459 3.26 -0.35 -26.40
C GLU A 459 2.02 -0.82 -27.17
N ARG A 460 1.46 0.12 -27.94
CA ARG A 460 0.28 -0.08 -28.76
C ARG A 460 0.57 0.30 -30.20
#